data_AF-A0A813I0A2-F1
#
_entry.id   AF-A0A813I0A2-F1
#
_cell.length_a   1.000
_cell.length_b   1.000
_cell.length_c   1.000
_cell.angle_alpha   90.00
_cell.angle_beta   90.00
_cell.angle_gamma   90.00
#
_symmetry.space_group_name_H-M   'P 1'
#
loop_
_entity.id
_entity.type
_entity.pdbx_description
1 polymer ?
#
loop_
_entity_poly.entity_id
_entity_poly.type
_entity_poly.pdbx_seq_one_letter_code
_entity_poly.pdbx_strand_id
1 'polypeptide(L)'
;MKTIAFALDPDGYWIELVPRGDALPETENLSQTMLRVKDADASIAFYRDILGMTLVRAMHVPGDFSNYFLACLTPEQREKAPDPESPEARDFVSSLWTPVLELTHNHGTEKDESFQIHTGNSDPVGFGHIGYLVDDLVACCKEMEDLVGVLRAFASESQLLPCLGG
;
A
#
# COMPACT_ATOMS: atom_id res chain seq x y z
N MET A 1 24.64 12.12 5.23
CA MET A 1 23.92 12.13 6.52
C MET A 1 22.92 10.99 6.52
N LYS A 2 22.68 10.34 7.65
CA LYS A 2 21.60 9.34 7.74
C LYS A 2 20.27 10.06 7.56
N THR A 3 19.48 9.64 6.58
CA THR A 3 18.24 10.31 6.16
C THR A 3 16.98 9.69 6.76
N ILE A 4 17.13 8.56 7.47
CA ILE A 4 16.06 7.81 8.16
C ILE A 4 16.64 7.18 9.44
N ALA A 5 15.75 6.86 10.39
CA ALA A 5 16.08 6.08 11.59
C ALA A 5 15.01 4.99 11.82
N PHE A 6 15.34 3.98 12.62
CA PHE A 6 14.40 2.93 13.02
C PHE A 6 14.35 2.81 14.54
N ALA A 7 13.15 2.60 15.05
CA ALA A 7 12.89 2.24 16.44
C ALA A 7 12.05 0.96 16.49
N LEU A 8 11.96 0.35 17.67
CA LEU A 8 11.04 -0.75 17.93
C LEU A 8 9.91 -0.25 18.83
N ASP A 9 8.69 -0.68 18.55
CA ASP A 9 7.56 -0.52 19.46
C ASP A 9 7.63 -1.54 20.63
N PRO A 10 6.68 -1.52 21.58
CA PRO A 10 6.68 -2.45 22.71
C PRO A 10 6.66 -3.94 22.36
N ASP A 11 6.11 -4.30 21.19
CA ASP A 11 5.98 -5.69 20.72
C ASP A 11 7.07 -6.06 19.69
N GLY A 12 7.98 -5.13 19.37
CA GLY A 12 9.11 -5.34 18.47
C GLY A 12 8.81 -5.04 16.99
N TYR A 13 7.70 -4.38 16.66
CA TYR A 13 7.47 -3.88 15.30
C TYR A 13 8.43 -2.74 14.98
N TRP A 14 8.91 -2.73 13.74
CA TRP A 14 9.80 -1.67 13.26
C TRP A 14 9.00 -0.40 12.99
N ILE A 15 9.46 0.70 13.57
CA ILE A 15 8.96 2.05 13.32
C ILE A 15 10.03 2.80 12.55
N GLU A 16 9.77 3.09 11.27
CA GLU A 16 10.63 3.96 10.48
C GLU A 16 10.33 5.42 10.78
N LEU A 17 11.38 6.18 11.09
CA LEU A 17 11.35 7.61 11.35
C LEU A 17 11.95 8.33 10.15
N VAL A 18 11.10 9.05 9.42
CA VAL A 18 11.48 9.84 8.25
C VAL A 18 11.34 11.33 8.56
N PRO A 19 12.30 12.18 8.13
CA PRO A 19 12.17 13.61 8.26
C PRO A 19 11.07 14.13 7.34
N ARG A 20 10.25 15.03 7.88
CA ARG A 20 9.17 15.72 7.18
C ARG A 20 9.73 16.85 6.30
N GLY A 21 9.05 17.15 5.19
CA GLY A 21 9.30 18.38 4.43
C GLY A 21 8.73 19.63 5.13
N ASP A 22 9.12 20.83 4.69
CA ASP A 22 8.83 22.10 5.39
C ASP A 22 7.35 22.54 5.42
N ALA A 23 6.41 21.72 4.94
CA ALA A 23 5.05 22.13 4.59
C ALA A 23 3.94 21.81 5.63
N LEU A 24 4.26 21.15 6.75
CA LEU A 24 3.24 20.58 7.65
C LEU A 24 3.49 20.93 9.15
N PRO A 25 2.45 20.83 10.02
CA PRO A 25 2.54 21.20 11.43
C PRO A 25 3.67 20.50 12.19
N GLU A 26 4.18 21.13 13.26
CA GLU A 26 5.20 20.59 14.18
C GLU A 26 4.65 19.45 15.08
N THR A 27 4.06 18.43 14.47
CA THR A 27 3.56 17.21 15.14
C THR A 27 3.82 15.98 14.27
N GLU A 28 3.98 14.83 14.90
CA GLU A 28 4.17 13.54 14.24
C GLU A 28 2.90 13.11 13.47
N ASN A 29 3.07 12.47 12.31
CA ASN A 29 2.00 11.76 11.59
C ASN A 29 2.51 10.40 11.08
N LEU A 30 1.58 9.52 10.71
CA LEU A 30 1.92 8.27 10.05
C LEU A 30 2.33 8.55 8.60
N SER A 31 3.62 8.38 8.28
CA SER A 31 4.14 8.58 6.93
C SER A 31 3.71 7.46 6.00
N GLN A 32 4.02 6.22 6.35
CA GLN A 32 3.80 5.07 5.48
C GLN A 32 3.60 3.76 6.24
N THR A 33 2.95 2.82 5.58
CA THR A 33 2.98 1.38 5.90
C THR A 33 3.57 0.66 4.71
N MET A 34 4.53 -0.24 4.95
CA MET A 34 5.18 -1.01 3.90
C MET A 34 4.65 -2.44 3.83
N LEU A 35 4.26 -2.86 2.63
CA LEU A 35 3.94 -4.25 2.29
C LEU A 35 4.96 -4.77 1.27
N ARG A 36 5.44 -5.99 1.50
CA ARG A 36 6.20 -6.70 0.45
C ARG A 36 5.21 -7.31 -0.53
N VAL A 37 5.51 -7.17 -1.82
CA VAL A 37 4.69 -7.71 -2.91
C VAL A 37 5.53 -8.59 -3.83
N LYS A 38 4.89 -9.59 -4.42
CA LYS A 38 5.50 -10.54 -5.35
C LYS A 38 5.61 -9.95 -6.75
N ASP A 39 4.56 -9.27 -7.17
CA ASP A 39 4.46 -8.64 -8.48
C ASP A 39 4.03 -7.19 -8.26
N ALA A 40 4.92 -6.26 -8.58
CA ALA A 40 4.69 -4.84 -8.43
C ALA A 40 3.57 -4.35 -9.35
N ASP A 41 3.56 -4.75 -10.62
CA ASP A 41 2.63 -4.25 -11.62
C ASP A 41 1.20 -4.70 -11.29
N ALA A 42 1.03 -5.97 -10.93
CA ALA A 42 -0.25 -6.50 -10.50
C ALA A 42 -0.76 -5.78 -9.23
N SER A 43 0.13 -5.52 -8.27
CA SER A 43 -0.23 -4.84 -7.03
C SER A 43 -0.58 -3.36 -7.26
N ILE A 44 0.22 -2.64 -8.04
CA ILE A 44 -0.03 -1.23 -8.38
C ILE A 44 -1.36 -1.10 -9.12
N ALA A 45 -1.64 -1.98 -10.10
CA ALA A 45 -2.92 -1.99 -10.81
C ALA A 45 -4.09 -2.20 -9.84
N PHE A 46 -4.00 -3.17 -8.93
CA PHE A 46 -5.05 -3.40 -7.93
C PHE A 46 -5.31 -2.15 -7.06
N TYR A 47 -4.26 -1.57 -6.44
CA TYR A 47 -4.43 -0.42 -5.55
C TYR A 47 -4.84 0.86 -6.29
N ARG A 48 -4.41 1.03 -7.53
CA ARG A 48 -4.78 2.19 -8.37
C ARG A 48 -6.19 2.07 -8.92
N ASP A 49 -6.51 0.95 -9.57
CA ASP A 49 -7.70 0.82 -10.41
C ASP A 49 -8.93 0.42 -9.59
N ILE A 50 -8.76 -0.34 -8.51
CA ILE A 50 -9.87 -0.77 -7.63
C ILE A 50 -9.99 0.15 -6.42
N LEU A 51 -8.86 0.50 -5.79
CA LEU A 51 -8.85 1.28 -4.56
C LEU A 51 -8.57 2.77 -4.79
N GLY A 52 -8.48 3.21 -6.05
CA GLY A 52 -8.43 4.62 -6.44
C GLY A 52 -7.15 5.36 -6.05
N MET A 53 -6.12 4.66 -5.60
CA MET A 53 -4.87 5.28 -5.17
C MET A 53 -4.07 5.85 -6.34
N THR A 54 -3.20 6.81 -6.05
CA THR A 54 -2.26 7.39 -7.03
C THR A 54 -0.86 6.90 -6.72
N LEU A 55 -0.13 6.40 -7.72
CA LEU A 55 1.32 6.21 -7.60
C LEU A 55 1.98 7.59 -7.54
N VAL A 56 2.60 7.92 -6.41
CA VAL A 56 3.17 9.26 -6.14
C VAL A 56 4.68 9.28 -6.10
N ARG A 57 5.31 8.11 -5.98
CA ARG A 57 6.76 7.95 -6.09
C ARG A 57 7.11 6.51 -6.46
N ALA A 58 8.14 6.34 -7.29
CA ALA A 58 8.80 5.08 -7.55
C ALA A 58 10.31 5.25 -7.30
N MET A 59 10.92 4.22 -6.72
CA MET A 59 12.36 4.19 -6.45
C MET A 59 12.89 2.82 -6.81
N HIS A 60 13.89 2.78 -7.68
CA HIS A 60 14.47 1.54 -8.17
C HIS A 60 15.90 1.37 -7.66
N VAL A 61 16.20 0.20 -7.09
CA VAL A 61 17.56 -0.26 -6.80
C VAL A 61 17.89 -1.36 -7.81
N PRO A 62 18.59 -1.04 -8.91
CA PRO A 62 18.78 -1.97 -10.02
C PRO A 62 19.35 -3.32 -9.58
N GLY A 63 18.67 -4.40 -9.97
CA GLY A 63 19.09 -5.77 -9.65
C GLY A 63 18.79 -6.24 -8.21
N ASP A 64 18.11 -5.42 -7.40
CA ASP A 64 17.78 -5.75 -6.00
C ASP A 64 16.26 -5.64 -5.76
N PHE A 65 15.77 -4.45 -5.46
CA PHE A 65 14.34 -4.20 -5.21
C PHE A 65 13.89 -2.86 -5.78
N SER A 66 12.57 -2.68 -5.85
CA SER A 66 11.93 -1.40 -6.11
C SER A 66 10.87 -1.11 -5.05
N ASN A 67 10.76 0.17 -4.67
CA ASN A 67 9.70 0.65 -3.78
C ASN A 67 8.74 1.56 -4.56
N TYR A 68 7.44 1.33 -4.39
CA TYR A 68 6.36 2.08 -5.02
C TYR A 68 5.46 2.66 -3.95
N PHE A 69 5.20 3.96 -4.02
CA PHE A 69 4.49 4.70 -2.99
C PHE A 69 3.14 5.12 -3.55
N LEU A 70 2.05 4.63 -2.97
CA LEU A 70 0.69 4.93 -3.38
C LEU A 70 -0.05 5.70 -2.30
N ALA A 71 -0.81 6.72 -2.69
CA ALA A 71 -1.56 7.56 -1.75
C ALA A 71 -3.02 7.78 -2.19
N CYS A 72 -3.93 7.87 -1.22
CA CYS A 72 -5.28 8.38 -1.43
C CYS A 72 -5.23 9.92 -1.42
N LEU A 73 -5.16 10.52 -2.61
CA LEU A 73 -5.05 11.97 -2.78
C LEU A 73 -6.41 12.63 -2.95
N THR A 74 -6.56 13.83 -2.39
CA THR A 74 -7.65 14.74 -2.80
C THR A 74 -7.48 15.13 -4.28
N PRO A 75 -8.55 15.60 -4.96
CA PRO A 75 -8.44 16.08 -6.34
C PRO A 75 -7.33 17.13 -6.51
N GLU A 76 -7.23 18.11 -5.60
CA GLU A 76 -6.20 19.14 -5.63
C GLU A 76 -4.79 18.57 -5.46
N GLN A 77 -4.60 17.61 -4.55
CA GLN A 77 -3.30 16.95 -4.38
C GLN A 77 -2.92 16.14 -5.62
N ARG A 78 -3.89 15.48 -6.26
CA ARG A 78 -3.66 14.68 -7.48
C ARG A 78 -3.19 15.55 -8.64
N GLU A 79 -3.74 16.76 -8.79
CA GLU A 79 -3.30 17.72 -9.81
C GLU A 79 -1.85 18.21 -9.60
N LYS A 80 -1.37 18.18 -8.35
CA LYS A 80 -0.01 18.59 -7.96
C LYS A 80 0.97 17.43 -7.86
N ALA A 81 0.51 16.19 -8.02
CA ALA A 81 1.37 15.01 -7.93
C ALA A 81 2.42 15.07 -9.07
N PRO A 82 3.72 15.01 -8.76
CA PRO A 82 4.76 15.02 -9.78
C PRO A 82 4.79 13.69 -10.53
N ASP A 83 5.64 13.62 -11.56
CA ASP A 83 6.00 12.33 -12.14
C ASP A 83 6.62 11.44 -11.03
N PRO A 84 6.19 10.18 -10.87
CA PRO A 84 6.62 9.35 -9.74
C PRO A 84 8.13 9.06 -9.69
N GLU A 85 8.83 9.10 -10.82
CA GLU A 85 10.27 8.88 -10.89
C GLU A 85 11.08 10.17 -10.82
N SER A 86 10.41 11.33 -10.71
CA SER A 86 11.08 12.62 -10.65
C SER A 86 11.74 12.86 -9.28
N PRO A 87 12.78 13.72 -9.22
CA PRO A 87 13.40 14.12 -7.95
C PRO A 87 12.42 14.70 -6.93
N GLU A 88 11.38 15.40 -7.40
CA GLU A 88 10.36 16.07 -6.58
C GLU A 88 9.40 15.08 -5.91
N ALA A 89 9.28 13.86 -6.41
CA ALA A 89 8.37 12.83 -5.87
C ALA A 89 8.65 12.51 -4.39
N ARG A 90 9.93 12.55 -3.97
CA ARG A 90 10.32 12.37 -2.57
C ARG A 90 9.77 13.48 -1.67
N ASP A 91 9.89 14.71 -2.11
CA ASP A 91 9.45 15.89 -1.35
C ASP A 91 7.92 15.97 -1.31
N PHE A 92 7.26 15.57 -2.41
CA PHE A 92 5.81 15.43 -2.44
C PHE A 92 5.34 14.44 -1.38
N VAL A 93 5.88 13.22 -1.33
CA VAL A 93 5.53 12.21 -0.32
C VAL A 93 5.77 12.73 1.11
N SER A 94 6.90 13.38 1.39
CA SER A 94 7.21 13.89 2.73
C SER A 94 6.39 15.11 3.16
N SER A 95 5.64 15.71 2.22
CA SER A 95 4.69 16.81 2.45
C SER A 95 3.24 16.34 2.66
N LEU A 96 2.95 15.03 2.53
CA LEU A 96 1.60 14.50 2.70
C LEU A 96 1.28 14.28 4.18
N TRP A 97 0.08 14.72 4.58
CA TRP A 97 -0.49 14.33 5.87
C TRP A 97 -1.13 12.93 5.81
N THR A 98 -1.70 12.58 4.66
CA THR A 98 -2.28 11.25 4.39
C THR A 98 -1.17 10.21 4.33
N PRO A 99 -1.29 9.08 5.06
CA PRO A 99 -0.32 7.99 4.98
C PRO A 99 -0.22 7.40 3.57
N VAL A 100 0.96 6.91 3.25
CA VAL A 100 1.27 6.28 1.96
C VAL A 100 1.40 4.77 2.13
N LEU A 101 0.88 4.01 1.18
CA LEU A 101 1.16 2.59 1.06
C LEU A 101 2.46 2.41 0.28
N GLU A 102 3.50 1.93 0.94
CA GLU A 102 4.75 1.56 0.30
C GLU A 102 4.71 0.07 -0.09
N LEU A 103 4.92 -0.22 -1.37
CA LEU A 103 5.06 -1.58 -1.88
C LEU A 103 6.54 -1.85 -2.17
N THR A 104 7.12 -2.82 -1.49
CA THR A 104 8.48 -3.29 -1.78
C THR A 104 8.42 -4.57 -2.61
N HIS A 105 8.95 -4.50 -3.83
CA HIS A 105 9.07 -5.63 -4.73
C HIS A 105 10.54 -6.02 -4.89
N ASN A 106 10.88 -7.26 -4.53
CA ASN A 106 12.20 -7.82 -4.80
C ASN A 106 12.21 -8.38 -6.22
N HIS A 107 13.16 -7.95 -7.05
CA HIS A 107 13.17 -8.30 -8.47
C HIS A 107 13.28 -9.81 -8.70
N GLY A 108 12.49 -10.34 -9.63
CA GLY A 108 12.46 -11.76 -10.00
C GLY A 108 11.44 -12.58 -9.22
N THR A 109 10.92 -12.08 -8.09
CA THR A 109 9.88 -12.79 -7.32
C THR A 109 8.58 -12.95 -8.11
N GLU A 110 8.29 -12.06 -9.05
CA GLU A 110 7.12 -12.12 -9.94
C GLU A 110 7.14 -13.33 -10.88
N LYS A 111 8.33 -13.89 -11.14
CA LYS A 111 8.55 -15.06 -12.00
C LYS A 111 8.78 -16.36 -11.22
N ASP A 112 8.94 -16.26 -9.90
CA ASP A 112 9.15 -17.41 -9.04
C ASP A 112 7.82 -17.94 -8.52
N GLU A 113 7.35 -19.04 -9.09
CA GLU A 113 6.10 -19.70 -8.68
C GLU A 113 6.14 -20.17 -7.21
N SER A 114 7.32 -20.48 -6.68
CA SER A 114 7.51 -20.95 -5.31
C SER A 114 7.57 -19.82 -4.28
N PHE A 115 7.80 -18.58 -4.71
CA PHE A 115 7.87 -17.43 -3.81
C PHE A 115 6.50 -17.12 -3.18
N GLN A 116 6.51 -17.00 -1.85
CA GLN A 116 5.34 -16.68 -1.03
C GLN A 116 5.66 -15.53 -0.06
N ILE A 117 4.69 -14.65 0.16
CA ILE A 117 4.79 -13.59 1.16
C ILE A 117 4.24 -14.09 2.49
N HIS A 118 4.98 -13.86 3.57
CA HIS A 118 4.45 -14.03 4.92
C HIS A 118 3.65 -12.79 5.31
N THR A 119 2.32 -12.85 5.16
CA THR A 119 1.45 -11.67 5.37
C THR A 119 1.24 -11.33 6.84
N GLY A 120 1.52 -12.26 7.76
CA GLY A 120 1.20 -12.14 9.18
C GLY A 120 -0.19 -12.68 9.56
N ASN A 121 -0.96 -13.20 8.60
CA ASN A 121 -2.27 -13.82 8.85
C ASN A 121 -2.20 -15.36 9.04
N SER A 122 -1.00 -15.91 9.10
CA SER A 122 -0.70 -17.29 9.47
C SER A 122 0.22 -17.29 10.68
N ASP A 123 0.27 -18.39 11.43
CA ASP A 123 1.15 -18.48 12.60
C ASP A 123 2.63 -18.27 12.25
N PRO A 124 3.38 -17.46 13.03
CA PRO A 124 2.88 -16.63 14.14
C PRO A 124 2.11 -15.39 13.63
N VAL A 125 0.93 -15.16 14.19
CA VAL A 125 0.08 -14.02 13.81
C VAL A 125 0.75 -12.70 14.22
N GLY A 126 0.79 -11.74 13.30
CA GLY A 126 1.39 -10.42 13.50
C GLY A 126 0.56 -9.32 12.87
N PHE A 127 1.09 -8.66 11.83
CA PHE A 127 0.37 -7.63 11.08
C PHE A 127 -1.01 -8.13 10.61
N GLY A 128 -2.05 -7.37 10.93
CA GLY A 128 -3.44 -7.78 10.72
C GLY A 128 -3.94 -7.48 9.30
N HIS A 129 -4.14 -6.19 8.99
CA HIS A 129 -4.69 -5.73 7.72
C HIS A 129 -4.45 -4.21 7.53
N ILE A 130 -4.58 -3.75 6.29
CA ILE A 130 -4.86 -2.34 5.97
C ILE A 130 -6.37 -2.17 5.75
N GLY A 131 -6.93 -1.05 6.20
CA GLY A 131 -8.36 -0.77 6.12
C GLY A 131 -8.67 0.34 5.11
N TYR A 132 -9.72 0.16 4.31
CA TYR A 132 -10.26 1.17 3.40
C TYR A 132 -11.69 1.51 3.79
N LEU A 133 -12.04 2.79 3.68
CA LEU A 133 -13.42 3.24 3.63
C LEU A 133 -13.87 3.20 2.17
N VAL A 134 -15.04 2.63 1.92
CA VAL A 134 -15.65 2.54 0.60
C VAL A 134 -17.08 3.07 0.66
N ASP A 135 -17.51 3.78 -0.37
CA ASP A 135 -18.85 4.36 -0.43
C ASP A 135 -19.93 3.29 -0.66
N ASP A 136 -19.61 2.25 -1.44
CA ASP A 136 -20.46 1.08 -1.69
C ASP A 136 -19.66 -0.20 -1.49
N LEU A 137 -19.90 -0.87 -0.36
CA LEU A 137 -19.24 -2.12 -0.01
C LEU A 137 -19.54 -3.25 -1.02
N VAL A 138 -20.79 -3.35 -1.48
CA VAL A 138 -21.21 -4.47 -2.33
C VAL A 138 -20.63 -4.32 -3.73
N ALA A 139 -20.68 -3.12 -4.30
CA ALA A 139 -20.07 -2.84 -5.59
C ALA A 139 -18.55 -3.06 -5.56
N CYS A 140 -17.87 -2.55 -4.53
CA CYS A 140 -16.43 -2.72 -4.37
C CYS A 140 -16.03 -4.20 -4.22
N CYS A 141 -16.78 -4.99 -3.44
CA CYS A 141 -16.57 -6.44 -3.34
C CYS A 141 -16.73 -7.12 -4.70
N LYS A 142 -17.75 -6.76 -5.48
CA LYS A 142 -17.97 -7.34 -6.80
C LYS A 142 -16.80 -7.04 -7.76
N GLU A 143 -16.35 -5.79 -7.82
CA GLU A 143 -15.21 -5.41 -8.67
C GLU A 143 -13.93 -6.16 -8.28
N MET A 144 -13.69 -6.32 -6.97
CA MET A 144 -12.59 -7.12 -6.46
C MET A 144 -12.72 -8.60 -6.85
N GLU A 145 -13.89 -9.22 -6.71
CA GLU A 145 -14.13 -10.61 -7.15
C GLU A 145 -13.84 -10.79 -8.64
N ASP A 146 -14.33 -9.87 -9.47
CA ASP A 146 -14.16 -9.91 -10.92
C ASP A 146 -12.67 -9.76 -11.32
N LEU A 147 -11.85 -9.04 -10.54
CA LEU A 147 -10.41 -8.83 -10.83
C LEU A 147 -9.48 -9.88 -10.22
N VAL A 148 -9.67 -10.25 -8.94
CA VAL A 148 -8.75 -11.13 -8.19
C VAL A 148 -9.26 -12.56 -7.99
N GLY A 149 -10.47 -12.87 -8.46
CA GLY A 149 -11.01 -14.22 -8.57
C GLY A 149 -11.41 -14.91 -7.27
N VAL A 150 -10.97 -14.42 -6.09
CA VAL A 150 -11.38 -14.94 -4.78
C VAL A 150 -11.42 -13.81 -3.75
N LEU A 151 -12.62 -13.44 -3.31
CA LEU A 151 -12.83 -12.65 -2.11
C LEU A 151 -13.28 -13.60 -1.00
N ARG A 152 -12.52 -13.67 0.09
CA ARG A 152 -13.01 -14.30 1.32
C ARG A 152 -13.97 -13.32 1.99
N ALA A 153 -15.16 -13.15 1.42
CA ALA A 153 -16.19 -12.31 2.01
C ALA A 153 -16.70 -12.99 3.29
N PHE A 154 -16.29 -12.48 4.46
CA PHE A 154 -16.99 -12.76 5.71
C PHE A 154 -18.08 -11.71 5.89
N ALA A 155 -19.17 -11.84 5.14
CA ALA A 155 -20.41 -11.19 5.52
C ALA A 155 -20.97 -11.95 6.73
N SER A 156 -21.28 -11.25 7.82
CA SER A 156 -21.99 -11.82 8.97
C SER A 156 -23.22 -12.61 8.52
N GLU A 157 -23.50 -13.75 9.15
CA GLU A 157 -24.46 -14.81 8.79
C GLU A 157 -25.92 -14.40 8.46
N SER A 158 -26.29 -13.12 8.43
CA SER A 158 -27.68 -12.68 8.21
C SER A 158 -28.01 -12.16 6.80
N GLN A 159 -27.03 -11.94 5.91
CA GLN A 159 -27.29 -11.53 4.52
C GLN A 159 -26.29 -12.15 3.55
N LEU A 160 -26.44 -13.46 3.30
CA LEU A 160 -25.85 -14.08 2.12
C LEU A 160 -26.55 -13.51 0.88
N LEU A 161 -25.85 -12.65 0.14
CA LEU A 161 -26.01 -12.64 -1.31
C LEU A 161 -25.60 -14.04 -1.77
N PRO A 162 -26.46 -14.80 -2.48
CA PRO A 162 -26.02 -16.07 -3.04
C PRO A 162 -24.86 -15.75 -3.97
N CYS A 163 -23.72 -16.40 -3.73
CA CYS A 163 -22.63 -16.46 -4.69
C CYS A 163 -23.23 -16.87 -6.04
N LEU A 164 -23.33 -15.93 -6.97
CA LEU A 164 -23.85 -16.16 -8.31
C LEU A 164 -22.74 -16.83 -9.10
N GLY A 165 -22.71 -18.16 -9.02
CA GLY A 165 -21.86 -19.02 -9.83
C GLY A 165 -22.44 -20.42 -9.88
N GLY A 166 -23.30 -20.65 -10.88
CA GLY A 166 -23.57 -21.97 -11.46
C GLY A 166 -22.76 -22.15 -12.73
#